data_AF-A0A7C2LDW8-F1
#
_entry.id   AF-A0A7C2LDW8-F1
#
_cell.length_a   1.000
_cell.length_b   1.000
_cell.length_c   1.000
_cell.angle_alpha   90.00
_cell.angle_beta   90.00
_cell.angle_gamma   90.00
#
_symmetry.space_group_name_H-M   'P 1'
#
loop_
_entity.id
_entity.type
_entity.pdbx_description
1 polymer ?
#
loop_
_entity_poly.entity_id
_entity_poly.type
_entity_poly.pdbx_seq_one_letter_code
_entity_poly.pdbx_strand_id
1 'polypeptide(L)'
;MHPLQTPESERRRQRIAQTSAQQQQALDARLRQMEARLLQEELAQLEAEQHTEVELARQQLLLQAEQQISEALRQHHLPQADAEIRRLVLQRLVRIRPDQRDALASRLQEVEAQQLHLSESLQRRLATIEEETARRIREREEAIEREYERKREELRQRSAKRLQAEQLRASVQIRAFADTAKPVVFPQTTLNTPVGQSRAILPPSAPVFTREDVCLLIERDVKRRVEAICRRHRWKPVWQAQPGIPDVTAQIAQEMAGNFP
;
A
#
# COMPACT_ATOMS: atom_id res chain seq x y z
N MET A 1 -74.01 -12.82 7.08
CA MET A 1 -73.77 -14.25 6.75
C MET A 1 -72.30 -14.56 7.02
N HIS A 2 -71.97 -15.07 8.21
CA HIS A 2 -70.61 -15.50 8.53
C HIS A 2 -70.29 -16.79 7.76
N PRO A 3 -69.14 -16.92 7.08
CA PRO A 3 -68.78 -18.18 6.44
C PRO A 3 -68.54 -19.22 7.54
N LEU A 4 -69.29 -20.31 7.50
CA LEU A 4 -69.12 -21.47 8.38
C LEU A 4 -67.69 -22.00 8.22
N GLN A 5 -66.87 -21.80 9.26
CA GLN A 5 -65.57 -22.43 9.40
C GLN A 5 -65.81 -23.93 9.60
N THR A 6 -65.51 -24.73 8.57
CA THR A 6 -65.53 -26.18 8.72
C THR A 6 -64.23 -26.63 9.42
N PRO A 7 -64.26 -27.68 10.24
CA PRO A 7 -63.06 -28.21 10.90
C PRO A 7 -61.96 -28.62 9.90
N GLU A 8 -62.33 -28.97 8.66
CA GLU A 8 -61.36 -29.20 7.59
C GLU A 8 -60.67 -27.92 7.09
N SER A 9 -61.40 -26.81 7.00
CA SER A 9 -60.85 -25.50 6.63
C SER A 9 -59.85 -24.98 7.66
N GLU A 10 -60.10 -25.24 8.95
CA GLU A 10 -59.19 -24.91 10.05
C GLU A 10 -57.93 -25.77 10.04
N ARG A 11 -58.08 -27.10 9.86
CA ARG A 11 -56.94 -28.02 9.71
C ARG A 11 -56.07 -27.70 8.49
N ARG A 12 -56.66 -27.19 7.40
CA ARG A 12 -55.92 -26.72 6.22
C ARG A 12 -55.17 -25.42 6.50
N ARG A 13 -55.78 -24.44 7.18
CA ARG A 13 -55.11 -23.20 7.60
C ARG A 13 -53.94 -23.46 8.57
N GLN A 14 -54.13 -24.36 9.53
CA GLN A 14 -53.08 -24.76 10.47
C GLN A 14 -51.88 -25.42 9.75
N ARG A 15 -52.14 -26.31 8.78
CA ARG A 15 -51.07 -26.91 7.95
C ARG A 15 -50.33 -25.87 7.12
N ILE A 16 -51.04 -24.95 6.45
CA ILE A 16 -50.43 -23.87 5.66
C ILE A 16 -49.56 -22.97 6.55
N ALA A 17 -50.07 -22.57 7.73
CA ALA A 17 -49.35 -21.74 8.69
C ALA A 17 -48.08 -22.44 9.25
N GLN A 18 -48.15 -23.75 9.50
CA GLN A 18 -46.98 -24.53 9.92
C GLN A 18 -45.93 -24.64 8.81
N THR A 19 -46.35 -24.89 7.56
CA THR A 19 -45.43 -24.97 6.42
C THR A 19 -44.80 -23.62 6.09
N SER A 20 -45.56 -22.51 6.18
CA SER A 20 -45.01 -21.18 5.93
C SER A 20 -44.04 -20.74 7.02
N ALA A 21 -44.30 -21.09 8.28
CA ALA A 21 -43.37 -20.84 9.39
C ALA A 21 -42.05 -21.60 9.22
N GLN A 22 -42.09 -22.88 8.81
CA GLN A 22 -40.89 -23.66 8.53
C GLN A 22 -40.10 -23.11 7.33
N GLN A 23 -40.80 -22.69 6.27
CA GLN A 23 -40.16 -22.06 5.10
C GLN A 23 -39.51 -20.72 5.46
N GLN A 24 -40.17 -19.89 6.28
CA GLN A 24 -39.61 -18.64 6.79
C GLN A 24 -38.32 -18.90 7.58
N GLN A 25 -38.33 -19.84 8.53
CA GLN A 25 -37.15 -20.18 9.32
C GLN A 25 -35.98 -20.68 8.46
N ALA A 26 -36.26 -21.52 7.47
CA ALA A 26 -35.23 -22.02 6.55
C ALA A 26 -34.63 -20.90 5.67
N LEU A 27 -35.47 -19.95 5.21
CA LEU A 27 -35.03 -18.82 4.41
C LEU A 27 -34.24 -17.80 5.24
N ASP A 28 -34.70 -17.49 6.45
CA ASP A 28 -33.99 -16.60 7.37
C ASP A 28 -32.60 -17.16 7.73
N ALA A 29 -32.49 -18.47 7.96
CA ALA A 29 -31.23 -19.14 8.21
C ALA A 29 -30.26 -19.02 7.01
N ARG A 30 -30.76 -19.23 5.78
CA ARG A 30 -29.96 -19.08 4.55
C ARG A 30 -29.53 -17.65 4.31
N LEU A 31 -30.43 -16.67 4.50
CA LEU A 31 -30.11 -15.25 4.36
C LEU A 31 -29.05 -14.81 5.37
N ARG A 32 -29.17 -15.25 6.63
CA ARG A 32 -28.14 -15.00 7.66
C ARG A 32 -26.80 -15.60 7.28
N GLN A 33 -26.78 -16.84 6.79
CA GLN A 33 -25.54 -17.51 6.38
C GLN A 33 -24.88 -16.82 5.19
N MET A 34 -25.67 -16.39 4.20
CA MET A 34 -25.18 -15.69 3.02
C MET A 34 -24.63 -14.31 3.38
N GLU A 35 -25.36 -13.52 4.16
CA GLU A 35 -24.88 -12.21 4.61
C GLU A 35 -23.64 -12.33 5.49
N ALA A 36 -23.55 -13.34 6.36
CA ALA A 36 -22.37 -13.56 7.18
C ALA A 36 -21.11 -13.84 6.34
N ARG A 37 -21.24 -14.65 5.27
CA ARG A 37 -20.14 -14.91 4.33
C ARG A 37 -19.73 -13.64 3.59
N LEU A 38 -20.70 -12.88 3.10
CA LEU A 38 -20.46 -11.65 2.35
C LEU A 38 -19.77 -10.60 3.25
N LEU A 39 -20.25 -10.43 4.48
CA LEU A 39 -19.61 -9.57 5.48
C LEU A 39 -18.18 -10.03 5.80
N GLN A 40 -17.94 -11.34 5.92
CA GLN A 40 -16.61 -11.88 6.16
C GLN A 40 -15.65 -11.59 5.01
N GLU A 41 -16.10 -11.75 3.76
CA GLU A 41 -15.32 -11.42 2.56
C GLU A 41 -15.01 -9.92 2.48
N GLU A 42 -16.01 -9.05 2.69
CA GLU A 42 -15.84 -7.59 2.70
C GLU A 42 -14.89 -7.13 3.84
N LEU A 43 -14.96 -7.75 5.03
CA LEU A 43 -14.05 -7.46 6.14
C LEU A 43 -12.61 -7.90 5.84
N ALA A 44 -12.42 -9.07 5.23
CA ALA A 44 -11.09 -9.55 4.84
C ALA A 44 -10.45 -8.66 3.77
N GLN A 45 -11.25 -8.13 2.84
CA GLN A 45 -10.80 -7.14 1.86
C GLN A 45 -10.35 -5.84 2.55
N LEU A 46 -11.13 -5.32 3.50
CA LEU A 46 -10.75 -4.14 4.27
C LEU A 46 -9.47 -4.37 5.10
N GLU A 47 -9.25 -5.56 5.64
CA GLU A 47 -8.00 -5.90 6.34
C GLU A 47 -6.78 -5.89 5.41
N ALA A 48 -6.92 -6.44 4.20
CA ALA A 48 -5.87 -6.41 3.20
C ALA A 48 -5.57 -4.96 2.73
N GLU A 49 -6.62 -4.17 2.46
CA GLU A 49 -6.48 -2.76 2.09
C GLU A 49 -5.76 -1.96 3.20
N GLN A 50 -6.17 -2.12 4.46
CA GLN A 50 -5.51 -1.48 5.60
C GLN A 50 -4.02 -1.82 5.66
N HIS A 51 -3.67 -3.10 5.53
CA HIS A 51 -2.27 -3.54 5.57
C HIS A 51 -1.47 -2.87 4.46
N THR A 52 -1.98 -2.88 3.22
CA THR A 52 -1.29 -2.24 2.10
C THR A 52 -1.13 -0.74 2.28
N GLU A 53 -2.14 -0.03 2.81
CA GLU A 53 -2.05 1.39 3.08
C GLU A 53 -1.03 1.72 4.18
N VAL A 54 -0.97 0.91 5.25
CA VAL A 54 0.04 1.05 6.31
C VAL A 54 1.45 0.88 5.74
N GLU A 55 1.68 -0.18 4.97
CA GLU A 55 2.99 -0.44 4.37
C GLU A 55 3.43 0.67 3.42
N LEU A 56 2.52 1.15 2.57
CA LEU A 56 2.79 2.25 1.65
C LEU A 56 3.10 3.54 2.40
N ALA A 57 2.31 3.88 3.41
CA ALA A 57 2.54 5.08 4.23
C ALA A 57 3.90 5.01 4.96
N ARG A 58 4.24 3.84 5.49
CA ARG A 58 5.53 3.60 6.15
C ARG A 58 6.70 3.74 5.17
N GLN A 59 6.61 3.12 3.99
CA GLN A 59 7.66 3.25 2.97
C GLN A 59 7.86 4.69 2.52
N GLN A 60 6.79 5.46 2.32
CA GLN A 60 6.89 6.87 1.94
C GLN A 60 7.62 7.69 3.00
N LEU A 61 7.34 7.48 4.29
CA LEU A 61 8.02 8.18 5.38
C LEU A 61 9.49 7.78 5.49
N LEU A 62 9.81 6.49 5.30
CA LEU A 62 11.20 6.03 5.28
C LEU A 62 11.99 6.63 4.11
N LEU A 63 11.41 6.68 2.91
CA LEU A 63 12.04 7.31 1.75
C LEU A 63 12.31 8.81 1.98
N GLN A 64 11.36 9.52 2.62
CA GLN A 64 11.57 10.92 3.00
C GLN A 64 12.71 11.05 4.02
N ALA A 65 12.79 10.16 5.00
CA ALA A 65 13.86 10.16 5.98
C ALA A 65 15.23 9.87 5.34
N GLU A 66 15.30 8.91 4.40
CA GLU A 66 16.53 8.61 3.65
C GLU A 66 17.01 9.81 2.84
N GLN A 67 16.09 10.56 2.23
CA GLN A 67 16.43 11.81 1.53
C GLN A 67 16.99 12.86 2.49
N GLN A 68 16.36 13.06 3.65
CA GLN A 68 16.82 14.00 4.68
C GLN A 68 18.18 13.61 5.25
N ILE A 69 18.42 12.32 5.50
CA ILE A 69 19.70 11.78 5.94
C ILE A 69 20.77 12.05 4.87
N SER A 70 20.46 11.74 3.61
CA SER A 70 21.37 11.95 2.48
C SER A 70 21.74 13.42 2.29
N GLU A 71 20.79 14.33 2.49
CA GLU A 71 21.03 15.77 2.46
C GLU A 71 21.87 16.25 3.64
N ALA A 72 21.59 15.76 4.85
CA ALA A 72 22.40 16.05 6.02
C ALA A 72 23.85 15.59 5.82
N LEU A 73 24.06 14.36 5.34
CA LEU A 73 25.40 13.85 5.04
C LEU A 73 26.10 14.69 3.97
N ARG A 74 25.41 15.08 2.91
CA ARG A 74 25.96 15.97 1.86
C ARG A 74 26.40 17.32 2.42
N GLN A 75 25.61 17.92 3.29
CA GLN A 75 25.93 19.21 3.93
C GLN A 75 27.14 19.12 4.86
N HIS A 76 27.35 17.97 5.53
CA HIS A 76 28.46 17.76 6.46
C HIS A 76 29.75 17.23 5.81
N HIS A 77 29.68 16.59 4.63
CA HIS A 77 30.83 15.96 3.98
C HIS A 77 31.96 16.94 3.63
N LEU A 78 31.65 18.10 3.03
CA LEU A 78 32.67 19.07 2.61
C LEU A 78 33.41 19.72 3.81
N PRO A 79 32.73 20.23 4.85
CA PRO A 79 33.39 20.74 6.05
C PRO A 79 34.28 19.71 6.75
N GLN A 80 33.85 18.45 6.78
CA GLN A 80 34.58 17.37 7.44
C GLN A 80 35.86 17.00 6.69
N ALA A 81 35.79 16.85 5.37
CA ALA A 81 36.97 16.61 4.53
C ALA A 81 38.00 17.74 4.62
N ASP A 82 37.54 19.00 4.59
CA ASP A 82 38.41 20.18 4.74
C ASP A 82 39.09 20.21 6.12
N ALA A 83 38.34 19.92 7.18
CA ALA A 83 38.90 19.82 8.53
C ALA A 83 39.93 18.68 8.64
N GLU A 84 39.70 17.52 8.01
CA GLU A 84 40.64 16.38 7.99
C GLU A 84 41.95 16.73 7.29
N ILE A 85 41.88 17.41 6.14
CA ILE A 85 43.04 17.90 5.42
C ILE A 85 43.84 18.87 6.31
N ARG A 86 43.17 19.86 6.92
CA ARG A 86 43.81 20.81 7.84
C ARG A 86 44.51 20.10 9.00
N ARG A 87 43.85 19.10 9.61
CA ARG A 87 44.43 18.31 10.71
C ARG A 87 45.72 17.60 10.27
N LEU A 88 45.71 16.91 9.13
CA LEU A 88 46.88 16.20 8.61
C LEU A 88 48.03 17.15 8.29
N VAL A 89 47.72 18.30 7.68
CA VAL A 89 48.72 19.34 7.38
C VAL A 89 49.34 19.88 8.66
N LEU A 90 48.54 20.24 9.66
CA LEU A 90 49.02 20.75 10.95
C LEU A 90 49.85 19.70 11.69
N GLN A 91 49.42 18.44 11.74
CA GLN A 91 50.20 17.34 12.34
C GLN A 91 51.58 17.18 11.68
N ARG A 92 51.66 17.32 10.35
CA ARG A 92 52.93 17.26 9.63
C ARG A 92 53.80 18.49 9.89
N LEU A 93 53.21 19.68 9.95
CA LEU A 93 53.94 20.92 10.25
C LEU A 93 54.53 20.91 11.65
N VAL A 94 53.79 20.43 12.66
CA VAL A 94 54.29 20.27 14.03
C VAL A 94 55.55 19.39 14.08
N ARG A 95 55.64 18.36 13.23
CA ARG A 95 56.82 17.48 13.16
C ARG A 95 58.03 18.13 12.49
N ILE A 96 57.80 18.98 11.49
CA ILE A 96 58.86 19.53 10.63
C ILE A 96 59.37 20.89 11.14
N ARG A 97 58.55 21.64 11.89
CA ARG A 97 58.88 22.98 12.42
C ARG A 97 58.79 23.03 13.95
N PRO A 98 59.82 22.54 14.66
CA PRO A 98 59.83 22.55 16.13
C PRO A 98 59.86 23.95 16.73
N ASP A 99 60.36 24.95 15.99
CA ASP A 99 60.38 26.37 16.34
C ASP A 99 58.98 26.99 16.47
N GLN A 100 57.97 26.42 15.81
CA GLN A 100 56.58 26.89 15.83
C GLN A 100 55.63 25.93 16.55
N ARG A 101 56.19 24.95 17.27
CA ARG A 101 55.45 23.80 17.81
C ARG A 101 54.25 24.19 18.66
N ASP A 102 54.42 25.12 19.60
CA ASP A 102 53.35 25.47 20.54
C ASP A 102 52.18 26.17 19.83
N ALA A 103 52.47 27.10 18.93
CA ALA A 103 51.45 27.79 18.13
C ALA A 103 50.71 26.83 17.18
N LEU A 104 51.44 25.90 16.54
CA LEU A 104 50.84 24.88 15.68
C LEU A 104 50.04 23.84 16.46
N ALA A 105 50.45 23.51 17.69
CA ALA A 105 49.74 22.58 18.57
C ALA A 105 48.39 23.16 19.04
N SER A 106 48.33 24.44 19.42
CA SER A 106 47.06 25.11 19.74
C SER A 106 46.11 25.10 18.54
N ARG A 107 46.61 25.39 17.34
CA ARG A 107 45.78 25.39 16.13
C ARG A 107 45.33 23.99 15.71
N LEU A 108 46.13 22.97 15.98
CA LEU A 108 45.74 21.57 15.81
C LEU A 108 44.58 21.20 16.76
N GLN A 109 44.66 21.59 18.03
CA GLN A 109 43.58 21.37 19.00
C GLN A 109 42.28 22.07 18.59
N GLU A 110 42.35 23.29 18.07
CA GLU A 110 41.18 24.01 17.55
C GLU A 110 40.50 23.24 16.40
N VAL A 111 41.29 22.71 15.45
CA VAL A 111 40.74 21.92 14.32
C VAL A 111 40.15 20.60 14.81
N GLU A 112 40.77 19.93 15.78
CA GLU A 112 40.25 18.70 16.38
C GLU A 112 38.93 18.96 17.13
N ALA A 113 38.82 20.06 17.87
CA ALA A 113 37.59 20.47 18.53
C ALA A 113 36.46 20.79 17.52
N GLN A 114 36.79 21.45 16.41
CA GLN A 114 35.84 21.71 15.32
C GLN A 114 35.34 20.41 14.66
N GLN A 115 36.22 19.43 14.45
CA GLN A 115 35.82 18.11 13.92
C GLN A 115 34.86 17.39 14.87
N LEU A 116 35.18 17.38 16.17
CA LEU A 116 34.32 16.78 17.18
C LEU A 116 32.93 17.44 17.17
N HIS A 117 32.90 18.77 17.16
CA HIS A 117 31.63 19.51 17.13
C HIS A 117 30.80 19.24 15.86
N LEU A 118 31.44 19.17 14.69
CA LEU A 118 30.75 18.82 13.43
C LEU A 118 30.19 17.39 13.48
N SER A 119 30.93 16.44 14.05
CA SER A 119 30.48 15.06 14.19
C SER A 119 29.31 14.91 15.17
N GLU A 120 29.36 15.59 16.32
CA GLU A 120 28.26 15.62 17.29
C GLU A 120 27.01 16.28 16.70
N SER A 121 27.19 17.37 15.95
CA SER A 121 26.09 18.05 15.28
C SER A 121 25.40 17.14 14.26
N LEU A 122 26.18 16.41 13.46
CA LEU A 122 25.63 15.42 12.52
C LEU A 122 24.90 14.30 13.25
N GLN A 123 25.48 13.73 14.31
CA GLN A 123 24.86 12.67 15.11
C GLN A 123 23.52 13.11 15.71
N ARG A 124 23.47 14.32 16.31
CA ARG A 124 22.23 14.87 16.85
C ARG A 124 21.17 15.02 15.76
N ARG A 125 21.56 15.54 14.59
CA ARG A 125 20.64 15.73 13.47
C ARG A 125 20.09 14.41 12.94
N LEU A 126 20.93 13.38 12.82
CA LEU A 126 20.49 12.04 12.42
C LEU A 126 19.53 11.43 13.44
N ALA A 127 19.85 11.52 14.73
CA ALA A 127 18.97 11.06 15.80
C ALA A 127 17.61 11.78 15.78
N THR A 128 17.59 13.10 15.56
CA THR A 128 16.33 13.86 15.41
C THR A 128 15.51 13.36 14.22
N ILE A 129 16.13 13.12 13.06
CA ILE A 129 15.43 12.58 11.89
C ILE A 129 14.83 11.21 12.19
N GLU A 130 15.59 10.33 12.85
CA GLU A 130 15.12 8.99 13.24
C GLU A 130 13.93 9.05 14.21
N GLU A 131 14.03 9.86 15.27
CA GLU A 131 12.97 10.05 16.27
C GLU A 131 11.71 10.64 15.65
N GLU A 132 11.83 11.70 14.85
CA GLU A 132 10.70 12.33 14.16
C GLU A 132 10.04 11.37 13.18
N THR A 133 10.83 10.60 12.42
CA THR A 133 10.30 9.63 11.45
C THR A 133 9.55 8.51 12.16
N ALA A 134 10.12 7.95 13.23
CA ALA A 134 9.47 6.92 14.04
C ALA A 134 8.15 7.42 14.63
N ARG A 135 8.12 8.67 15.11
CA ARG A 135 6.91 9.31 15.62
C ARG A 135 5.85 9.46 14.53
N ARG A 136 6.21 10.00 13.37
CA ARG A 136 5.28 10.18 12.24
C ARG A 136 4.71 8.86 11.72
N ILE A 137 5.52 7.80 11.68
CA ILE A 137 5.06 6.45 11.32
C ILE A 137 3.96 6.00 12.28
N ARG A 138 4.19 6.06 13.59
CA ARG A 138 3.19 5.67 14.60
C ARG A 138 1.91 6.50 14.49
N GLU A 139 2.05 7.82 14.41
CA GLU A 139 0.89 8.72 14.27
C GLU A 139 0.08 8.42 13.01
N ARG A 140 0.77 8.05 11.91
CA ARG A 140 0.10 7.70 10.65
C ARG A 140 -0.56 6.32 10.70
N GLU A 141 0.09 5.34 11.31
CA GLU A 141 -0.46 3.99 11.53
C GLU A 141 -1.73 4.06 12.39
N GLU A 142 -1.71 4.79 13.51
CA GLU A 142 -2.88 5.00 14.36
C GLU A 142 -4.02 5.72 13.63
N ALA A 143 -3.70 6.69 12.78
CA ALA A 143 -4.70 7.40 11.99
C ALA A 143 -5.40 6.46 10.99
N ILE A 144 -4.63 5.60 10.31
CA ILE A 144 -5.15 4.59 9.39
C ILE A 144 -6.00 3.58 10.16
N GLU A 145 -5.51 3.08 11.30
CA GLU A 145 -6.26 2.13 12.14
C GLU A 145 -7.64 2.68 12.53
N ARG A 146 -7.71 3.90 13.05
CA ARG A 146 -8.99 4.54 13.41
C ARG A 146 -9.93 4.73 12.22
N GLU A 147 -9.39 5.00 11.03
CA GLU A 147 -10.19 5.12 9.81
C GLU A 147 -10.80 3.76 9.42
N TYR A 148 -9.99 2.70 9.48
CA TYR A 148 -10.43 1.35 9.11
C TYR A 148 -11.36 0.72 10.15
N GLU A 149 -11.20 1.03 11.44
CA GLU A 149 -12.18 0.68 12.47
C GLU A 149 -13.57 1.24 12.14
N ARG A 150 -13.66 2.52 11.78
CA ARG A 150 -14.92 3.15 11.36
C ARG A 150 -15.50 2.48 10.11
N LYS A 151 -14.66 2.20 9.09
CA LYS A 151 -15.09 1.48 7.89
C LYS A 151 -15.66 0.09 8.21
N ARG A 152 -15.02 -0.67 9.12
CA ARG A 152 -15.50 -1.99 9.56
C ARG A 152 -16.84 -1.87 10.31
N GLU A 153 -17.00 -0.87 11.17
CA GLU A 153 -18.27 -0.62 11.87
C GLU A 153 -19.40 -0.24 10.89
N GLU A 154 -19.13 0.67 9.96
CA GLU A 154 -20.08 1.03 8.91
C GLU A 154 -20.48 -0.18 8.08
N LEU A 155 -19.53 -1.05 7.73
CA LEU A 155 -19.78 -2.27 6.97
C LEU A 155 -20.70 -3.23 7.75
N ARG A 156 -20.44 -3.45 9.04
CA ARG A 156 -21.31 -4.24 9.91
C ARG A 156 -22.73 -3.67 9.98
N GLN A 157 -22.86 -2.34 10.09
CA GLN A 157 -24.18 -1.69 10.11
C GLN A 157 -24.90 -1.81 8.77
N ARG A 158 -24.20 -1.62 7.64
CA ARG A 158 -24.76 -1.77 6.29
C ARG A 158 -25.22 -3.21 6.05
N SER A 159 -24.41 -4.17 6.48
CA SER A 159 -24.73 -5.59 6.42
C SER A 159 -25.98 -5.95 7.24
N ALA A 160 -26.06 -5.47 8.48
CA ALA A 160 -27.24 -5.69 9.32
C ALA A 160 -28.52 -5.10 8.70
N LYS A 161 -28.44 -3.90 8.11
CA LYS A 161 -29.56 -3.26 7.40
C LYS A 161 -29.96 -4.05 6.15
N ARG A 162 -28.99 -4.54 5.37
CA ARG A 162 -29.21 -5.39 4.19
C ARG A 162 -29.95 -6.66 4.56
N LEU A 163 -29.49 -7.34 5.61
CA LEU A 163 -30.13 -8.55 6.13
C LEU A 163 -31.57 -8.29 6.59
N GLN A 164 -31.81 -7.21 7.33
CA GLN A 164 -33.15 -6.86 7.80
C GLN A 164 -34.09 -6.56 6.62
N ALA A 165 -33.62 -5.84 5.62
CA ALA A 165 -34.40 -5.54 4.42
C ALA A 165 -34.76 -6.82 3.63
N GLU A 166 -33.81 -7.74 3.46
CA GLU A 166 -34.06 -9.02 2.78
C GLU A 166 -34.99 -9.95 3.58
N GLN A 167 -34.87 -10.00 4.91
CA GLN A 167 -35.81 -10.74 5.77
C GLN A 167 -37.23 -10.18 5.68
N LEU A 168 -37.38 -8.85 5.71
CA LEU A 168 -38.68 -8.19 5.53
C LEU A 168 -39.25 -8.49 4.14
N ARG A 169 -38.44 -8.45 3.09
CA ARG A 169 -38.86 -8.79 1.73
C ARG A 169 -39.31 -10.25 1.62
N ALA A 170 -38.55 -11.19 2.16
CA ALA A 170 -38.87 -12.62 2.16
C ALA A 170 -40.17 -12.89 2.94
N SER A 171 -40.35 -12.28 4.12
CA SER A 171 -41.56 -12.46 4.93
C SER A 171 -42.83 -11.95 4.27
N VAL A 172 -42.78 -10.78 3.62
CA VAL A 172 -43.91 -10.24 2.84
C VAL A 172 -44.30 -11.20 1.72
N GLN A 173 -43.32 -11.80 1.04
CA GLN A 173 -43.56 -12.74 -0.07
C GLN A 173 -44.16 -14.07 0.40
N ILE A 174 -43.69 -14.62 1.53
CA ILE A 174 -44.24 -15.86 2.10
C ILE A 174 -45.68 -15.65 2.57
N ARG A 175 -45.99 -14.49 3.15
CA ARG A 175 -47.36 -14.11 3.53
C ARG A 175 -48.28 -13.99 2.31
N ALA A 176 -47.81 -13.33 1.24
CA ALA A 176 -48.55 -13.22 -0.01
C ALA A 176 -48.83 -14.59 -0.66
N PHE A 177 -47.89 -15.55 -0.55
CA PHE A 177 -48.08 -16.93 -1.01
C PHE A 177 -49.14 -17.67 -0.18
N ALA A 178 -49.13 -17.51 1.15
CA ALA A 178 -50.11 -18.11 2.05
C ALA A 178 -51.55 -17.61 1.79
N ASP A 179 -51.71 -16.34 1.39
CA ASP A 179 -53.01 -15.71 1.15
C ASP A 179 -53.61 -16.03 -0.23
N THR A 180 -52.79 -16.33 -1.24
CA THR A 180 -53.25 -16.44 -2.65
C THR A 180 -53.22 -17.86 -3.23
N ALA A 181 -52.60 -18.84 -2.56
CA ALA A 181 -52.51 -20.24 -2.96
C ALA A 181 -51.99 -20.51 -4.39
N LYS A 182 -51.32 -19.52 -5.01
CA LYS A 182 -50.64 -19.65 -6.30
C LYS A 182 -49.13 -19.48 -6.10
N PRO A 183 -48.30 -20.35 -6.70
CA PRO A 183 -46.85 -20.15 -6.69
C PRO A 183 -46.51 -18.89 -7.47
N VAL A 184 -46.08 -17.86 -6.75
CA VAL A 184 -45.38 -16.73 -7.35
C VAL A 184 -44.03 -17.26 -7.80
N VAL A 185 -43.86 -17.48 -9.10
CA VAL A 185 -42.58 -17.89 -9.69
C VAL A 185 -41.62 -16.73 -9.54
N PHE A 186 -40.54 -16.95 -8.80
CA PHE A 186 -39.46 -15.98 -8.69
C PHE A 186 -38.69 -15.92 -10.03
N PRO A 187 -38.38 -14.72 -10.56
CA PRO A 187 -37.26 -14.63 -11.48
C PRO A 187 -36.02 -15.10 -10.73
N GLN A 188 -35.20 -15.96 -11.35
CA GLN A 188 -33.91 -16.33 -10.76
C GLN A 188 -33.19 -15.05 -10.34
N THR A 189 -32.80 -14.98 -9.07
CA THR A 189 -31.95 -13.92 -8.58
C THR A 189 -30.61 -14.04 -9.29
N THR A 190 -30.46 -13.37 -10.43
CA THR A 190 -29.18 -12.80 -10.81
C THR A 190 -28.91 -11.74 -9.74
N LEU A 191 -28.37 -12.18 -8.60
CA LEU A 191 -27.56 -11.32 -7.76
C LEU A 191 -26.42 -10.91 -8.66
N ASN A 192 -26.63 -9.83 -9.42
CA ASN A 192 -25.52 -9.02 -9.86
C ASN A 192 -24.92 -8.53 -8.54
N THR A 193 -23.89 -9.22 -8.07
CA THR A 193 -22.85 -8.59 -7.27
C THR A 193 -22.67 -7.20 -7.86
N PRO A 194 -22.82 -6.12 -7.08
CA PRO A 194 -22.46 -4.82 -7.59
C PRO A 194 -20.98 -4.93 -7.95
N VAL A 195 -20.68 -5.12 -9.23
CA VAL A 195 -19.38 -4.80 -9.79
C VAL A 195 -19.19 -3.36 -9.39
N GLY A 196 -18.26 -3.14 -8.44
CA GLY A 196 -18.16 -1.91 -7.68
C GLY A 196 -18.30 -0.68 -8.57
N GLN A 197 -19.48 -0.05 -8.55
CA GLN A 197 -19.60 1.34 -8.92
C GLN A 197 -19.12 2.15 -7.73
N SER A 198 -17.84 1.98 -7.42
CA SER A 198 -17.08 2.98 -6.70
C SER A 198 -16.98 4.17 -7.66
N ARG A 199 -18.00 5.04 -7.65
CA ARG A 199 -17.82 6.46 -8.01
C ARG A 199 -17.00 7.10 -6.89
N ALA A 200 -15.79 6.59 -6.68
CA ALA A 200 -14.71 7.45 -6.29
C ALA A 200 -14.54 8.38 -7.49
N ILE A 201 -14.70 9.68 -7.25
CA ILE A 201 -13.93 10.66 -8.00
C ILE A 201 -12.48 10.34 -7.64
N LEU A 202 -11.94 9.32 -8.30
CA LEU A 202 -10.54 8.98 -8.25
C LEU A 202 -9.84 10.23 -8.79
N PRO A 203 -8.82 10.78 -8.10
CA PRO A 203 -7.82 11.56 -8.83
C PRO A 203 -7.36 10.69 -10.00
N PRO A 204 -7.09 11.25 -11.20
CA PRO A 204 -6.86 10.48 -12.43
C PRO A 204 -5.97 9.29 -12.08
N SER A 205 -6.57 8.09 -12.13
CA SER A 205 -5.96 6.86 -11.65
C SER A 205 -4.59 6.81 -12.30
N ALA A 206 -3.54 6.71 -11.50
CA ALA A 206 -2.21 6.42 -12.03
C ALA A 206 -2.37 5.23 -12.99
N PRO A 207 -1.85 5.32 -14.23
CA PRO A 207 -2.10 4.32 -15.25
C PRO A 207 -1.83 2.94 -14.66
N VAL A 208 -2.87 2.10 -14.65
CA VAL A 208 -2.75 0.70 -14.24
C VAL A 208 -1.95 0.03 -15.36
N PHE A 209 -0.62 0.08 -15.25
CA PHE A 209 0.25 -0.59 -16.18
C PHE A 209 -0.01 -2.10 -16.04
N THR A 210 -0.53 -2.72 -17.09
CA THR A 210 -0.56 -4.17 -17.14
C THR A 210 0.88 -4.70 -17.15
N ARG A 211 1.09 -5.96 -16.76
CA ARG A 211 2.42 -6.59 -16.85
C ARG A 211 3.04 -6.43 -18.25
N GLU A 212 2.19 -6.44 -19.28
CA GLU A 212 2.57 -6.24 -20.68
C GLU A 212 3.03 -4.80 -20.96
N ASP A 213 2.35 -3.80 -20.38
CA ASP A 213 2.75 -2.39 -20.49
C ASP A 213 4.07 -2.10 -19.78
N VAL A 214 4.29 -2.70 -18.60
CA VAL A 214 5.55 -2.60 -17.86
C VAL A 214 6.69 -3.24 -18.65
N CYS A 215 6.46 -4.42 -19.24
CA CYS A 215 7.46 -5.08 -20.09
C CYS A 215 7.83 -4.21 -21.31
N LEU A 216 6.85 -3.60 -21.98
CA LEU A 216 7.11 -2.71 -23.13
C LEU A 216 7.87 -1.44 -22.73
N LEU A 217 7.61 -0.88 -21.55
CA LEU A 217 8.33 0.27 -21.03
C LEU A 217 9.77 -0.08 -20.65
N ILE A 218 9.97 -1.20 -19.95
CA ILE A 218 11.31 -1.71 -19.62
C ILE A 218 12.09 -2.00 -20.89
N GLU A 219 11.50 -2.65 -21.89
CA GLU A 219 12.15 -2.91 -23.17
C GLU A 219 12.54 -1.63 -23.90
N ARG A 220 11.67 -0.61 -23.91
CA ARG A 220 11.96 0.70 -24.53
C ARG A 220 13.09 1.42 -23.81
N ASP A 221 13.09 1.39 -22.47
CA ASP A 221 14.12 2.05 -21.68
C ASP A 221 15.47 1.34 -21.82
N VAL A 222 15.49 0.01 -21.72
CA VAL A 222 16.69 -0.81 -21.95
C VAL A 222 17.24 -0.57 -23.35
N LYS A 223 16.40 -0.57 -24.40
CA LYS A 223 16.83 -0.26 -25.77
C LYS A 223 17.47 1.12 -25.88
N ARG A 224 16.84 2.14 -25.28
CA ARG A 224 17.36 3.52 -25.27
C ARG A 224 18.72 3.62 -24.58
N ARG A 225 18.89 2.96 -23.42
CA ARG A 225 20.15 2.96 -22.66
C ARG A 225 21.26 2.23 -23.39
N VAL A 226 20.96 1.07 -23.96
CA VAL A 226 21.88 0.31 -24.81
C VAL A 226 22.32 1.16 -26.01
N GLU A 227 21.40 1.84 -26.71
CA GLU A 227 21.75 2.73 -27.82
C GLU A 227 22.65 3.90 -27.38
N ALA A 228 22.41 4.50 -26.22
CA ALA A 228 23.24 5.58 -25.69
C ALA A 228 24.68 5.11 -25.42
N ILE A 229 24.82 3.91 -24.83
CA ILE A 229 26.12 3.27 -24.59
C ILE A 229 26.81 2.96 -25.94
N CYS A 230 26.09 2.36 -26.89
CA CYS A 230 26.61 2.11 -28.24
C CYS A 230 27.08 3.41 -28.91
N ARG A 231 26.34 4.53 -28.80
CA ARG A 231 26.77 5.83 -29.35
C ARG A 231 28.04 6.35 -28.69
N ARG A 232 28.17 6.22 -27.36
CA ARG A 232 29.37 6.63 -26.61
C ARG A 232 30.62 5.89 -27.09
N HIS A 233 30.48 4.60 -27.37
CA HIS A 233 31.56 3.74 -27.87
C HIS A 233 31.65 3.67 -29.40
N ARG A 234 30.82 4.43 -30.13
CA ARG A 234 30.71 4.46 -31.61
C ARG A 234 30.38 3.09 -32.23
N TRP A 235 29.65 2.25 -31.52
CA TRP A 235 29.15 0.97 -31.99
C TRP A 235 27.81 1.11 -32.72
N LYS A 236 27.55 0.21 -33.67
CA LYS A 236 26.23 0.03 -34.29
C LYS A 236 25.54 -1.17 -33.62
N PRO A 237 24.40 -0.98 -32.93
CA PRO A 237 23.73 -2.07 -32.24
C PRO A 237 23.09 -3.05 -33.22
N VAL A 238 23.22 -4.33 -32.93
CA VAL A 238 22.49 -5.42 -33.61
C VAL A 238 21.75 -6.20 -32.52
N TRP A 239 20.44 -6.28 -32.61
CA TRP A 239 19.57 -6.82 -31.55
C TRP A 239 19.39 -8.33 -31.59
N GLN A 240 20.00 -8.99 -32.57
CA GLN A 240 19.96 -10.45 -32.74
C GLN A 240 21.40 -10.94 -32.84
N ALA A 241 21.70 -12.05 -32.18
CA ALA A 241 23.02 -12.66 -32.26
C ALA A 241 23.35 -13.01 -33.72
N GLN A 242 24.42 -12.44 -34.24
CA GLN A 242 24.90 -12.73 -35.60
C GLN A 242 26.32 -13.30 -35.53
N PRO A 243 26.62 -14.33 -36.33
CA PRO A 243 27.95 -14.91 -36.39
C PRO A 243 28.96 -13.85 -36.87
N GLY A 244 30.08 -13.71 -36.15
CA GLY A 244 31.14 -12.75 -36.45
C GLY A 244 30.98 -11.38 -35.80
N ILE A 245 29.89 -11.12 -35.08
CA ILE A 245 29.72 -9.91 -34.26
C ILE A 245 30.06 -10.25 -32.80
N PRO A 246 30.95 -9.48 -32.14
CA PRO A 246 31.29 -9.73 -30.74
C PRO A 246 30.08 -9.46 -29.84
N ASP A 247 29.76 -10.43 -28.97
CA ASP A 247 28.72 -10.27 -27.97
C ASP A 247 29.23 -9.41 -26.81
N VAL A 248 28.71 -8.18 -26.73
CA VAL A 248 29.03 -7.19 -25.71
C VAL A 248 27.93 -7.06 -24.65
N THR A 249 26.97 -7.98 -24.63
CA THR A 249 25.80 -7.92 -23.73
C THR A 249 26.22 -7.82 -22.25
N ALA A 250 27.21 -8.60 -21.82
CA ALA A 250 27.71 -8.57 -20.45
C ALA A 250 28.39 -7.23 -20.09
N GLN A 251 29.14 -6.64 -21.02
CA GLN A 251 29.79 -5.35 -20.83
C GLN A 251 28.77 -4.21 -20.72
N ILE A 252 27.74 -4.24 -21.58
CA ILE A 252 26.65 -3.26 -21.53
C ILE A 252 25.82 -3.43 -20.25
N ALA A 253 25.58 -4.66 -19.79
CA ALA A 253 24.89 -4.91 -18.51
C ALA A 253 25.67 -4.33 -17.31
N GLN A 254 27.00 -4.49 -17.29
CA GLN A 254 27.86 -3.90 -16.26
C GLN A 254 27.84 -2.37 -16.29
N GLU A 255 27.91 -1.75 -17.48
CA GLU A 255 27.82 -0.29 -17.62
C GLU A 255 26.45 0.26 -17.24
N MET A 256 25.37 -0.48 -17.50
CA MET A 256 24.02 -0.12 -17.05
C MET A 256 23.87 -0.24 -15.53
N ALA A 257 24.50 -1.23 -14.91
CA ALA A 257 24.51 -1.43 -13.46
C ALA A 257 25.31 -0.33 -12.72
N GLY A 258 26.44 0.12 -13.30
CA GLY A 258 27.27 1.18 -12.72
C GLY A 258 26.71 2.61 -12.86
N ASN A 259 25.64 2.80 -13.65
CA ASN A 259 24.95 4.08 -13.87
C ASN A 259 23.52 4.10 -13.30
N PHE A 260 23.26 3.34 -12.22
CA PHE A 260 22.03 3.52 -11.45
C PHE A 260 22.20 4.74 -10.52
N PRO A 261 21.45 5.83 -10.72
CA PRO A 261 21.28 6.85 -9.67
C PRO A 261 20.48 6.28 -8.49
#